data_AF-A0AAU8K1V9-F1
#
_entry.id   AF-A0AAU8K1V9-F1
#
_cell.length_a   1.000
_cell.length_b   1.000
_cell.length_c   1.000
_cell.angle_alpha   90.00
_cell.angle_beta   90.00
_cell.angle_gamma   90.00
#
_symmetry.space_group_name_H-M   'P 1'
#
loop_
_entity.id
_entity.type
_entity.pdbx_description
1 polymer ?
#
loop_
_entity_poly.entity_id
_entity_poly.type
_entity_poly.pdbx_seq_one_letter_code
_entity_poly.pdbx_strand_id
1 'polypeptide(L)'
;MGTETRADEGREPAVLPLPPMKWNAWGDPALAKPLPKDVEALLAAALGVAADGTEPPAAEEVVLRPSALTADALTALTGAVGAANVSTRDADRLPRAGGKSTLDLLRRRSREPQDAPDAVVLPGDEDEISAVLALCAEHRIAVVPFGGGTSVVGGVDPVRGAFDAVVTLDLRRFDALHELDEVSGEAVLGAGLTGPQAEELLAARGFELGHYPQSFRYATIGGFAATRSSGQDSSGHGRFDDMVRGLRVVTPTGVLDLGRAPASAAGPDLRELFLGSEGAFGVITRVRLRVHPVPAVRSYEAWSFPDFATGAAALRAVQQQGAGPTVIRLSDEAETAVNLAMTDKIGGTQVTGGCLAVTVFEGTQEQVTSRHERTRAVLLAAGGVSLGEEPARAWEHGRFNAPYLRDSLLTAGALCETLETATTWSGLDTLKTAVTGALQTALREGGSESLVMCHISHTYPTGASLYFTVVGAQKGDPAEQWSAAKRAAGDAIMAAGGTISHHHAVGTDHRPWMEQEIGELGVRILRAVKETLDPAGILNPGKLIP
;
A
#
# COMPACT_ATOMS: atom_id res chain seq x y z
N MET A 1 -1.50 46.34 46.83
CA MET A 1 -1.33 44.88 46.80
C MET A 1 -1.93 44.38 45.49
N GLY A 2 -1.15 44.48 44.42
CA GLY A 2 -1.49 43.90 43.12
C GLY A 2 -0.71 42.61 42.97
N THR A 3 -1.41 41.51 42.76
CA THR A 3 -0.81 40.22 42.41
C THR A 3 -0.80 40.13 40.89
N GLU A 4 0.40 40.32 40.32
CA GLU A 4 0.68 40.10 38.91
C GLU A 4 0.56 38.61 38.57
N THR A 5 -0.26 38.34 37.55
CA THR A 5 -0.30 37.13 36.76
C THR A 5 1.08 36.91 36.12
N ARG A 6 1.78 35.85 36.54
CA ARG A 6 2.95 35.37 35.81
C ARG A 6 2.49 34.78 34.48
N ALA A 7 2.87 35.44 33.40
CA ALA A 7 2.82 34.89 32.05
C ALA A 7 3.70 33.64 31.99
N ASP A 8 3.14 32.59 31.40
CA ASP A 8 3.82 31.33 31.07
C ASP A 8 4.75 31.60 29.86
N GLU A 9 5.93 32.15 30.12
CA GLU A 9 6.98 32.35 29.12
C GLU A 9 7.85 31.09 29.00
N GLY A 10 7.88 30.46 27.82
CA GLY A 10 9.09 29.79 27.33
C GLY A 10 9.10 28.27 27.18
N ARG A 11 7.96 27.58 27.01
CA ARG A 11 8.00 26.21 26.49
C ARG A 11 8.07 26.25 24.96
N GLU A 12 9.17 25.80 24.36
CA GLU A 12 9.21 25.54 22.92
C GLU A 12 7.99 24.68 22.54
N PRO A 13 7.24 25.05 21.47
CA PRO A 13 6.07 24.30 21.07
C PRO A 13 6.49 22.86 20.76
N ALA A 14 5.78 21.89 21.32
CA ALA A 14 6.07 20.48 21.13
C ALA A 14 6.12 20.15 19.63
N VAL A 15 7.24 19.55 19.19
CA VAL A 15 7.39 19.08 17.82
C VAL A 15 6.88 17.65 17.76
N LEU A 16 5.85 17.42 16.95
CA LEU A 16 5.37 16.07 16.74
C LEU A 16 6.42 15.26 15.97
N PRO A 17 6.63 13.98 16.32
CA PRO A 17 7.46 13.11 15.49
C PRO A 17 6.91 13.10 14.07
N LEU A 18 7.80 13.20 13.08
CA LEU A 18 7.44 13.21 11.66
C LEU A 18 7.32 11.78 11.13
N PRO A 19 6.46 11.51 10.12
CA PRO A 19 6.50 10.24 9.39
C PRO A 19 7.91 9.97 8.84
N PRO A 20 8.33 8.70 8.71
CA PRO A 20 9.69 8.31 8.30
C PRO A 20 10.00 8.54 6.81
N MET A 21 9.15 9.27 6.08
CA MET A 21 9.28 9.50 4.65
C MET A 21 9.33 10.99 4.32
N LYS A 22 10.04 11.34 3.24
CA LYS A 22 9.97 12.67 2.64
C LYS A 22 8.51 13.04 2.32
N TRP A 23 8.12 14.30 2.51
CA TRP A 23 6.73 14.72 2.28
C TRP A 23 6.34 14.59 0.79
N ASN A 24 7.19 15.02 -0.15
CA ASN A 24 6.96 15.02 -1.60
C ASN A 24 7.61 13.88 -2.40
N ALA A 25 8.10 12.84 -1.74
CA ALA A 25 8.67 11.68 -2.40
C ALA A 25 8.42 10.42 -1.57
N TRP A 26 8.83 9.28 -2.09
CA TRP A 26 8.91 8.03 -1.38
C TRP A 26 10.14 7.96 -0.47
N GLY A 27 9.92 7.50 0.76
CA GLY A 27 10.99 7.02 1.62
C GLY A 27 12.05 8.04 2.05
N ASP A 28 13.19 7.48 2.46
CA ASP A 28 14.40 8.22 2.86
C ASP A 28 15.09 8.86 1.64
N PRO A 29 15.26 10.20 1.62
CA PRO A 29 15.99 10.90 0.56
C PRO A 29 17.41 10.36 0.29
N ALA A 30 18.08 9.78 1.29
CA ALA A 30 19.43 9.22 1.14
C ALA A 30 19.48 7.96 0.24
N LEU A 31 18.33 7.30 0.03
CA LEU A 31 18.19 6.14 -0.85
C LEU A 31 17.78 6.50 -2.28
N ALA A 32 17.36 7.74 -2.52
CA ALA A 32 16.98 8.22 -3.85
C ALA A 32 18.21 8.31 -4.76
N LYS A 33 18.07 7.85 -6.01
CA LYS A 33 19.12 7.91 -7.04
C LYS A 33 18.61 8.63 -8.27
N PRO A 34 19.39 9.54 -8.88
CA PRO A 34 19.01 10.17 -10.13
C PRO A 34 18.87 9.12 -11.24
N LEU A 35 18.09 9.45 -12.25
CA LEU A 35 17.96 8.58 -13.42
C LEU A 35 19.28 8.57 -14.21
N PRO A 36 19.79 7.40 -14.63
CA PRO A 36 20.95 7.35 -15.50
C PRO A 36 20.70 8.06 -16.86
N LYS A 37 21.70 8.77 -17.39
CA LYS A 37 21.55 9.59 -18.62
C LYS A 37 21.21 8.79 -19.87
N ASP A 38 21.69 7.56 -19.94
CA ASP A 38 21.36 6.58 -20.97
C ASP A 38 19.89 6.16 -20.90
N VAL A 39 19.35 5.99 -19.69
CA VAL A 39 17.91 5.72 -19.48
C VAL A 39 17.07 6.95 -19.86
N GLU A 40 17.49 8.17 -19.50
CA GLU A 40 16.84 9.41 -19.95
C GLU A 40 16.78 9.50 -21.48
N ALA A 41 17.90 9.25 -22.16
CA ALA A 41 17.98 9.27 -23.63
C ALA A 41 17.07 8.21 -24.27
N LEU A 42 17.00 7.01 -23.68
CA LEU A 42 16.11 5.95 -24.14
C LEU A 42 14.64 6.34 -23.99
N LEU A 43 14.25 6.91 -22.84
CA LEU A 43 12.87 7.36 -22.60
C LEU A 43 12.48 8.51 -23.53
N ALA A 44 13.39 9.45 -23.79
CA ALA A 44 13.18 10.53 -24.75
C ALA A 44 12.97 9.98 -26.17
N ALA A 45 13.80 9.03 -26.60
CA ALA A 45 13.70 8.44 -27.94
C ALA A 45 12.48 7.54 -28.12
N ALA A 46 12.13 6.74 -27.11
CA ALA A 46 11.08 5.72 -27.21
C ALA A 46 9.68 6.27 -26.88
N LEU A 47 9.56 7.17 -25.89
CA LEU A 47 8.28 7.63 -25.35
C LEU A 47 8.09 9.15 -25.47
N GLY A 48 9.09 9.89 -25.97
CA GLY A 48 9.02 11.35 -26.05
C GLY A 48 9.02 12.04 -24.68
N VAL A 49 9.62 11.39 -23.67
CA VAL A 49 9.78 11.95 -22.33
C VAL A 49 10.75 13.12 -22.37
N ALA A 50 10.36 14.25 -21.78
CA ALA A 50 11.21 15.41 -21.61
C ALA A 50 10.85 16.11 -20.30
N ALA A 51 11.86 16.46 -19.52
CA ALA A 51 11.66 17.28 -18.33
C ALA A 51 11.20 18.69 -18.73
N ASP A 52 10.26 19.25 -17.98
CA ASP A 52 9.80 20.63 -18.13
C ASP A 52 10.75 21.65 -17.47
N GLY A 53 11.76 21.16 -16.72
CA GLY A 53 12.72 21.96 -15.97
C GLY A 53 12.18 22.53 -14.67
N THR A 54 10.96 22.15 -14.26
CA THR A 54 10.32 22.67 -13.04
C THR A 54 10.80 21.89 -11.82
N GLU A 55 11.53 22.58 -10.93
CA GLU A 55 11.90 22.02 -9.64
C GLU A 55 10.69 22.01 -8.68
N PRO A 56 10.43 20.89 -7.97
CA PRO A 56 9.42 20.84 -6.93
C PRO A 56 9.70 21.87 -5.82
N PRO A 57 8.66 22.47 -5.20
CA PRO A 57 8.87 23.38 -4.08
C PRO A 57 9.55 22.68 -2.90
N ALA A 58 10.36 23.42 -2.15
CA ALA A 58 10.81 23.04 -0.81
C ALA A 58 9.62 23.07 0.17
N ALA A 59 9.73 22.38 1.32
CA ALA A 59 8.62 22.27 2.27
C ALA A 59 8.16 23.65 2.79
N GLU A 60 9.09 24.57 2.94
CA GLU A 60 8.89 25.93 3.45
C GLU A 60 8.23 26.84 2.40
N GLU A 61 8.27 26.45 1.12
CA GLU A 61 7.62 27.19 0.02
C GLU A 61 6.17 26.73 -0.19
N VAL A 62 5.75 25.62 0.43
CA VAL A 62 4.39 25.10 0.29
C VAL A 62 3.42 25.91 1.12
N VAL A 63 2.40 26.45 0.47
CA VAL A 63 1.27 27.08 1.14
C VAL A 63 0.20 26.03 1.38
N LEU A 64 -0.11 25.75 2.65
CA LEU A 64 -1.25 24.91 3.01
C LEU A 64 -2.51 25.76 3.17
N ARG A 65 -3.68 25.16 2.91
CA ARG A 65 -4.93 25.76 3.40
C ARG A 65 -4.85 25.98 4.92
N PRO A 66 -5.23 27.15 5.45
CA PRO A 66 -5.24 27.38 6.89
C PRO A 66 -6.13 26.37 7.62
N SER A 67 -5.75 26.04 8.86
CA SER A 67 -6.57 25.22 9.73
C SER A 67 -7.93 25.89 9.96
N ALA A 68 -9.00 25.13 9.76
CA ALA A 68 -10.38 25.56 10.02
C ALA A 68 -10.88 25.18 11.43
N LEU A 69 -10.02 24.62 12.30
CA LEU A 69 -10.40 24.27 13.66
C LEU A 69 -10.70 25.51 14.49
N THR A 70 -11.78 25.45 15.27
CA THR A 70 -12.09 26.47 16.27
C THR A 70 -11.14 26.37 17.47
N ALA A 71 -10.97 27.47 18.20
CA ALA A 71 -10.16 27.49 19.41
C ALA A 71 -10.69 26.50 20.48
N ASP A 72 -12.02 26.39 20.59
CA ASP A 72 -12.68 25.47 21.51
C ASP A 72 -12.40 24.01 21.14
N ALA A 73 -12.52 23.65 19.86
CA ALA A 73 -12.20 22.30 19.39
C ALA A 73 -10.72 21.94 19.59
N LEU A 74 -9.82 22.88 19.30
CA LEU A 74 -8.38 22.68 19.54
C LEU A 74 -8.08 22.49 21.03
N THR A 75 -8.73 23.27 21.90
CA THR A 75 -8.59 23.16 23.36
C THR A 75 -9.10 21.81 23.86
N ALA A 76 -10.25 21.35 23.36
CA ALA A 76 -10.83 20.07 23.73
C ALA A 76 -9.93 18.89 23.29
N LEU A 77 -9.45 18.88 22.04
CA LEU A 77 -8.51 17.87 21.55
C LEU A 77 -7.20 17.88 22.35
N THR A 78 -6.69 19.07 22.67
CA THR A 78 -5.49 19.24 23.52
C THR A 78 -5.72 18.69 24.92
N GLY A 79 -6.91 18.87 25.50
CA GLY A 79 -7.28 18.30 26.78
C GLY A 79 -7.35 16.77 26.75
N ALA A 80 -7.77 16.19 25.62
CA ALA A 80 -7.92 14.75 25.47
C ALA A 80 -6.59 14.00 25.37
N VAL A 81 -5.62 14.50 24.60
CA VAL A 81 -4.34 13.79 24.34
C VAL A 81 -3.11 14.51 24.91
N GLY A 82 -3.28 15.70 25.48
CA GLY A 82 -2.21 16.58 25.95
C GLY A 82 -1.60 17.45 24.84
N ALA A 83 -1.08 18.62 25.23
CA ALA A 83 -0.54 19.63 24.32
C ALA A 83 0.68 19.16 23.50
N ALA A 84 1.36 18.10 23.94
CA ALA A 84 2.47 17.52 23.19
C ALA A 84 2.04 16.63 22.03
N ASN A 85 0.73 16.33 21.91
CA ASN A 85 0.19 15.33 20.99
C ASN A 85 -0.89 15.90 20.04
N VAL A 86 -1.03 17.24 19.98
CA VAL A 86 -1.88 17.93 18.99
C VAL A 86 -1.08 19.04 18.33
N SER A 87 -1.20 19.18 17.01
CA SER A 87 -0.57 20.30 16.30
C SER A 87 -1.37 20.78 15.10
N THR A 88 -1.40 22.10 14.93
CA THR A 88 -1.90 22.81 13.75
C THR A 88 -0.77 23.41 12.90
N ARG A 89 0.49 23.12 13.22
CA ARG A 89 1.65 23.65 12.48
C ARG A 89 1.76 22.98 11.10
N ASP A 90 2.04 23.77 10.08
CA ASP A 90 2.16 23.26 8.70
C ASP A 90 3.26 22.20 8.55
N ALA A 91 4.36 22.34 9.30
CA ALA A 91 5.44 21.35 9.33
C ALA A 91 5.00 19.96 9.81
N ASP A 92 3.94 19.87 10.65
CA ASP A 92 3.39 18.59 11.10
C ASP A 92 2.26 18.09 10.20
N ARG A 93 1.48 19.02 9.62
CA ARG A 93 0.33 18.75 8.75
C ARG A 93 0.75 18.28 7.37
N LEU A 94 1.76 18.91 6.76
CA LEU A 94 2.21 18.64 5.39
C LEU A 94 2.62 17.17 5.17
N PRO A 95 3.39 16.52 6.06
CA PRO A 95 3.75 15.10 5.90
C PRO A 95 2.57 14.12 6.00
N ARG A 96 1.39 14.60 6.43
CA ARG A 96 0.15 13.83 6.61
C ARG A 96 -0.97 14.29 5.68
N ALA A 97 -0.62 15.06 4.65
CA ALA A 97 -1.57 15.64 3.70
C ALA A 97 -2.13 14.65 2.66
N GLY A 98 -1.75 13.37 2.69
CA GLY A 98 -2.24 12.36 1.74
C GLY A 98 -1.27 11.20 1.54
N GLY A 99 -1.54 10.39 0.52
CA GLY A 99 -0.81 9.15 0.21
C GLY A 99 0.50 9.33 -0.56
N LYS A 100 0.83 8.32 -1.38
CA LYS A 100 2.02 8.24 -2.24
C LYS A 100 1.67 7.74 -3.64
N SER A 101 0.44 7.92 -4.10
CA SER A 101 0.09 7.75 -5.51
C SER A 101 0.82 8.78 -6.38
N THR A 102 0.91 8.52 -7.68
CA THR A 102 1.43 9.49 -8.64
C THR A 102 0.59 10.76 -8.66
N LEU A 103 -0.73 10.69 -8.45
CA LEU A 103 -1.57 11.87 -8.29
C LEU A 103 -1.17 12.68 -7.04
N ASP A 104 -0.88 12.02 -5.91
CA ASP A 104 -0.37 12.70 -4.71
C ASP A 104 0.94 13.42 -4.99
N LEU A 105 1.86 12.76 -5.68
CA LEU A 105 3.19 13.30 -5.93
C LEU A 105 3.16 14.44 -6.96
N LEU A 106 2.34 14.34 -8.00
CA LEU A 106 2.12 15.43 -8.94
C LEU A 106 1.49 16.65 -8.24
N ARG A 107 0.47 16.45 -7.40
CA ARG A 107 -0.13 17.52 -6.58
C ARG A 107 0.91 18.21 -5.71
N ARG A 108 1.81 17.45 -5.07
CA ARG A 108 2.87 17.99 -4.20
C ARG A 108 3.93 18.81 -4.93
N ARG A 109 4.02 18.70 -6.26
CA ARG A 109 4.90 19.55 -7.07
C ARG A 109 4.31 20.92 -7.35
N SER A 110 3.00 21.11 -7.11
CA SER A 110 2.34 22.38 -7.31
C SER A 110 2.74 23.41 -6.26
N ARG A 111 2.88 24.66 -6.68
CA ARG A 111 3.05 25.83 -5.79
C ARG A 111 1.72 26.48 -5.41
N GLU A 112 0.62 26.01 -5.97
CA GLU A 112 -0.73 26.41 -5.56
C GLU A 112 -1.03 25.93 -4.13
N PRO A 113 -1.97 26.59 -3.41
CA PRO A 113 -2.37 26.16 -2.08
C PRO A 113 -2.78 24.68 -2.04
N GLN A 114 -2.17 23.91 -1.14
CA GLN A 114 -2.40 22.47 -1.02
C GLN A 114 -3.33 22.12 0.15
N ASP A 115 -4.11 21.06 -0.04
CA ASP A 115 -4.95 20.48 0.99
C ASP A 115 -4.10 19.75 2.04
N ALA A 116 -4.49 19.87 3.30
CA ALA A 116 -3.85 19.21 4.44
C ALA A 116 -4.89 19.00 5.55
N PRO A 117 -4.67 18.08 6.50
CA PRO A 117 -5.49 18.01 7.71
C PRO A 117 -5.45 19.34 8.46
N ASP A 118 -6.52 19.70 9.17
CA ASP A 118 -6.60 20.92 9.98
C ASP A 118 -5.78 20.82 11.28
N ALA A 119 -5.65 19.61 11.83
CA ALA A 119 -4.67 19.28 12.85
C ALA A 119 -4.25 17.81 12.76
N VAL A 120 -3.15 17.52 13.44
CA VAL A 120 -2.62 16.18 13.66
C VAL A 120 -2.77 15.85 15.14
N VAL A 121 -3.31 14.67 15.45
CA VAL A 121 -3.59 14.19 16.81
C VAL A 121 -2.92 12.83 17.00
N LEU A 122 -2.09 12.67 18.05
CA LEU A 122 -1.33 11.45 18.37
C LEU A 122 -1.82 10.84 19.69
N PRO A 123 -2.93 10.07 19.69
CA PRO A 123 -3.39 9.40 20.90
C PRO A 123 -2.40 8.30 21.33
N GLY A 124 -2.34 8.04 22.63
CA GLY A 124 -1.44 7.06 23.27
C GLY A 124 -2.10 5.76 23.65
N ASP A 125 -3.43 5.75 23.78
CA ASP A 125 -4.22 4.60 24.17
C ASP A 125 -5.64 4.65 23.59
N GLU A 126 -6.42 3.61 23.87
CA GLU A 126 -7.80 3.46 23.37
C GLU A 126 -8.75 4.50 23.98
N ASP A 127 -8.52 4.93 25.22
CA ASP A 127 -9.37 5.91 25.92
C ASP A 127 -9.20 7.29 25.31
N GLU A 128 -7.95 7.69 25.01
CA GLU A 128 -7.62 8.89 24.26
C GLU A 128 -8.27 8.88 22.87
N ILE A 129 -8.27 7.75 22.15
CA ILE A 129 -8.97 7.62 20.86
C ILE A 129 -10.48 7.82 21.05
N SER A 130 -11.10 7.13 22.00
CA SER A 130 -12.55 7.27 22.26
C SER A 130 -12.93 8.72 22.58
N ALA A 131 -12.13 9.42 23.39
CA ALA A 131 -12.34 10.84 23.69
C ALA A 131 -12.22 11.71 22.43
N VAL A 132 -11.20 11.50 21.60
CA VAL A 132 -11.02 12.24 20.34
C VAL A 132 -12.20 12.01 19.39
N LEU A 133 -12.67 10.77 19.23
CA LEU A 133 -13.80 10.47 18.35
C LEU A 133 -15.10 11.12 18.84
N ALA A 134 -15.36 11.09 20.15
CA ALA A 134 -16.53 11.75 20.73
C ALA A 134 -16.51 13.26 20.50
N LEU A 135 -15.37 13.91 20.76
CA LEU A 135 -15.18 15.34 20.50
C LEU A 135 -15.33 15.69 19.01
N CYS A 136 -14.78 14.86 18.12
CA CYS A 136 -14.91 15.08 16.69
C CYS A 136 -16.36 14.97 16.21
N ALA A 137 -17.16 14.06 16.78
CA ALA A 137 -18.58 13.97 16.50
C ALA A 137 -19.34 15.22 16.98
N GLU A 138 -19.05 15.70 18.18
CA GLU A 138 -19.66 16.92 18.76
C GLU A 138 -19.33 18.17 17.93
N HIS A 139 -18.06 18.35 17.59
CA HIS A 139 -17.56 19.52 16.87
C HIS A 139 -17.66 19.41 15.34
N ARG A 140 -18.27 18.33 14.82
CA ARG A 140 -18.41 18.07 13.38
C ARG A 140 -17.07 18.10 12.63
N ILE A 141 -16.13 17.31 13.11
CA ILE A 141 -14.77 17.17 12.59
C ILE A 141 -14.62 15.77 12.00
N ALA A 142 -14.20 15.68 10.74
CA ALA A 142 -13.84 14.40 10.12
C ALA A 142 -12.52 13.87 10.70
N VAL A 143 -12.39 12.55 10.80
CA VAL A 143 -11.19 11.88 11.34
C VAL A 143 -10.63 10.93 10.31
N VAL A 144 -9.37 11.10 9.95
CA VAL A 144 -8.64 10.19 9.04
C VAL A 144 -7.59 9.43 9.85
N PRO A 145 -7.78 8.12 10.11
CA PRO A 145 -6.75 7.27 10.70
C PRO A 145 -5.51 7.21 9.80
N PHE A 146 -4.33 7.33 10.40
CA PHE A 146 -3.07 7.42 9.68
C PHE A 146 -2.00 6.56 10.35
N GLY A 147 -1.29 5.79 9.53
CA GLY A 147 -0.11 5.02 9.92
C GLY A 147 1.10 5.47 9.12
N GLY A 148 1.51 4.64 8.16
CA GLY A 148 2.66 4.91 7.30
C GLY A 148 2.46 6.00 6.24
N GLY A 149 1.21 6.37 5.91
CA GLY A 149 0.95 7.32 4.81
C GLY A 149 1.31 6.79 3.42
N THR A 150 1.31 5.46 3.23
CA THR A 150 1.73 4.80 1.98
C THR A 150 0.57 4.47 1.03
N SER A 151 -0.64 4.96 1.27
CA SER A 151 -1.81 4.68 0.42
C SER A 151 -1.55 5.19 -1.01
N VAL A 152 -2.03 4.45 -2.01
CA VAL A 152 -1.92 4.81 -3.44
C VAL A 152 -3.28 4.98 -4.11
N VAL A 153 -4.33 5.15 -3.30
CA VAL A 153 -5.74 5.22 -3.74
C VAL A 153 -6.50 6.39 -3.08
N GLY A 154 -5.78 7.37 -2.52
CA GLY A 154 -6.36 8.49 -1.76
C GLY A 154 -6.96 8.08 -0.40
N GLY A 155 -6.62 6.89 0.11
CA GLY A 155 -7.20 6.34 1.34
C GLY A 155 -6.94 7.15 2.60
N VAL A 156 -5.90 7.99 2.60
CA VAL A 156 -5.52 8.88 3.72
C VAL A 156 -5.60 10.36 3.37
N ASP A 157 -6.24 10.73 2.26
CA ASP A 157 -6.43 12.13 1.89
C ASP A 157 -7.32 12.84 2.93
N PRO A 158 -7.01 14.09 3.31
CA PRO A 158 -7.74 14.85 4.33
C PRO A 158 -9.06 15.41 3.77
N VAL A 159 -9.96 14.52 3.38
CA VAL A 159 -11.29 14.86 2.87
C VAL A 159 -12.18 15.26 4.05
N ARG A 160 -12.65 16.50 4.06
CA ARG A 160 -13.63 16.99 5.05
C ARG A 160 -15.04 16.46 4.81
N GLY A 161 -15.44 16.18 3.57
CA GLY A 161 -16.83 15.80 3.27
C GLY A 161 -17.82 16.89 3.69
N ALA A 162 -18.82 16.53 4.50
CA ALA A 162 -19.83 17.45 5.02
C ALA A 162 -19.45 18.09 6.38
N PHE A 163 -18.20 17.94 6.82
CA PHE A 163 -17.69 18.40 8.11
C PHE A 163 -16.94 19.73 7.98
N ASP A 164 -16.82 20.44 9.11
CA ASP A 164 -16.27 21.80 9.13
C ASP A 164 -14.73 21.80 9.10
N ALA A 165 -14.13 20.75 9.67
CA ALA A 165 -12.69 20.49 9.68
C ALA A 165 -12.40 18.98 9.53
N VAL A 166 -11.13 18.63 9.33
CA VAL A 166 -10.65 17.24 9.30
C VAL A 166 -9.34 17.13 10.09
N VAL A 167 -9.23 16.12 10.94
CA VAL A 167 -7.99 15.82 11.66
C VAL A 167 -7.41 14.49 11.20
N THR A 168 -6.09 14.42 11.21
CA THR A 168 -5.38 13.15 11.09
C THR A 168 -5.20 12.55 12.48
N LEU A 169 -5.62 11.30 12.66
CA LEU A 169 -5.38 10.51 13.86
C LEU A 169 -4.19 9.58 13.62
N ASP A 170 -3.01 9.98 14.08
CA ASP A 170 -1.74 9.30 13.81
C ASP A 170 -1.45 8.25 14.89
N LEU A 171 -1.46 6.98 14.49
CA LEU A 171 -1.38 5.82 15.41
C LEU A 171 0.05 5.40 15.78
N ARG A 172 1.08 6.17 15.42
CA ARG A 172 2.48 5.79 15.66
C ARG A 172 2.85 5.51 17.12
N ARG A 173 2.07 5.97 18.11
CA ARG A 173 2.29 5.67 19.53
C ARG A 173 1.83 4.25 19.91
N PHE A 174 1.15 3.54 19.02
CA PHE A 174 0.80 2.13 19.15
C PHE A 174 1.92 1.26 18.56
N ASP A 175 3.13 1.38 19.10
CA ASP A 175 4.40 0.87 18.56
C ASP A 175 4.98 -0.32 19.35
N ALA A 176 4.13 -1.07 20.05
CA ALA A 176 4.56 -2.17 20.93
C ALA A 176 4.16 -3.56 20.41
N LEU A 177 5.04 -4.54 20.67
CA LEU A 177 4.67 -5.96 20.75
C LEU A 177 4.05 -6.20 22.13
N HIS A 178 2.74 -6.40 22.18
CA HIS A 178 2.01 -6.56 23.44
C HIS A 178 2.09 -7.98 24.00
N GLU A 179 2.08 -8.99 23.12
CA GLU A 179 2.08 -10.40 23.50
C GLU A 179 2.71 -11.24 22.38
N LEU A 180 3.41 -12.31 22.76
CA LEU A 180 3.88 -13.36 21.86
C LEU A 180 3.63 -14.71 22.53
N ASP A 181 2.68 -15.47 21.98
CA ASP A 181 2.46 -16.88 22.31
C ASP A 181 3.32 -17.73 21.37
N GLU A 182 4.49 -18.12 21.84
CA GLU A 182 5.45 -18.94 21.10
C GLU A 182 4.94 -20.37 20.85
N VAL A 183 3.99 -20.86 21.66
CA VAL A 183 3.42 -22.21 21.53
C VAL A 183 2.40 -22.24 20.40
N SER A 184 1.52 -21.24 20.36
CA SER A 184 0.48 -21.14 19.31
C SER A 184 1.00 -20.47 18.03
N GLY A 185 2.11 -19.73 18.10
CA GLY A 185 2.62 -18.92 16.99
C GLY A 185 1.73 -17.71 16.72
N GLU A 186 1.35 -16.98 17.77
CA GLU A 186 0.54 -15.76 17.66
C GLU A 186 1.21 -14.57 18.35
N ALA A 187 1.14 -13.40 17.73
CA ALA A 187 1.64 -12.15 18.28
C ALA A 187 0.56 -11.06 18.27
N VAL A 188 0.47 -10.27 19.33
CA VAL A 188 -0.38 -9.08 19.39
C VAL A 188 0.48 -7.84 19.17
N LEU A 189 0.34 -7.23 18.00
CA LEU A 189 1.12 -6.08 17.56
C LEU A 189 0.27 -4.81 17.59
N GLY A 190 0.85 -3.71 18.08
CA GLY A 190 0.26 -2.37 17.98
C GLY A 190 0.12 -1.92 16.52
N ALA A 191 -0.98 -1.24 16.21
CA ALA A 191 -1.32 -0.83 14.84
C ALA A 191 -0.36 0.20 14.23
N GLY A 192 0.41 0.90 15.05
CA GLY A 192 1.39 1.92 14.66
C GLY A 192 2.75 1.36 14.28
N LEU A 193 3.05 0.09 14.61
CA LEU A 193 4.29 -0.57 14.22
C LEU A 193 4.44 -0.59 12.70
N THR A 194 5.60 -0.15 12.19
CA THR A 194 5.99 -0.39 10.80
C THR A 194 6.37 -1.86 10.59
N GLY A 195 6.39 -2.32 9.33
CA GLY A 195 6.90 -3.65 8.97
C GLY A 195 8.26 -3.99 9.61
N PRO A 196 9.31 -3.16 9.42
CA PRO A 196 10.62 -3.38 10.03
C PRO A 196 10.60 -3.47 11.56
N GLN A 197 9.84 -2.58 12.23
CA GLN A 197 9.78 -2.59 13.70
C GLN A 197 9.08 -3.86 14.21
N ALA A 198 8.02 -4.33 13.53
CA ALA A 198 7.38 -5.58 13.88
C ALA A 198 8.31 -6.78 13.70
N GLU A 199 9.04 -6.85 12.57
CA GLU A 199 10.01 -7.93 12.34
C GLU A 199 11.18 -7.87 13.33
N GLU A 200 11.70 -6.69 13.69
CA GLU A 200 12.76 -6.54 14.69
C GLU A 200 12.33 -7.07 16.07
N LEU A 201 11.12 -6.71 16.51
CA LEU A 201 10.57 -7.16 17.80
C LEU A 201 10.34 -8.67 17.83
N LEU A 202 9.87 -9.27 16.73
CA LEU A 202 9.66 -10.72 16.62
C LEU A 202 10.98 -11.49 16.49
N ALA A 203 11.93 -10.97 15.70
CA ALA A 203 13.23 -11.60 15.47
C ALA A 203 14.06 -11.69 16.76
N ALA A 204 13.93 -10.70 17.66
CA ALA A 204 14.52 -10.75 19.00
C ALA A 204 14.05 -11.97 19.84
N ARG A 205 12.95 -12.62 19.42
CA ARG A 205 12.37 -13.82 20.04
C ARG A 205 12.46 -15.05 19.14
N GLY A 206 13.12 -14.97 17.99
CA GLY A 206 13.28 -16.07 17.04
C GLY A 206 12.07 -16.31 16.13
N PHE A 207 11.15 -15.33 16.04
CA PHE A 207 9.97 -15.36 15.17
C PHE A 207 10.07 -14.34 14.05
N GLU A 208 9.23 -14.53 13.02
CA GLU A 208 9.07 -13.66 11.87
C GLU A 208 7.56 -13.56 11.55
N LEU A 209 7.13 -12.41 11.01
CA LEU A 209 5.77 -12.24 10.48
C LEU A 209 5.68 -12.75 9.04
N GLY A 210 6.71 -12.51 8.23
CA GLY A 210 6.77 -13.00 6.85
C GLY A 210 5.88 -12.21 5.89
N HIS A 211 5.54 -10.96 6.24
CA HIS A 211 4.68 -10.09 5.42
C HIS A 211 5.46 -8.92 4.83
N TYR A 212 5.88 -9.07 3.58
CA TYR A 212 6.74 -8.10 2.89
C TYR A 212 6.07 -7.47 1.67
N PRO A 213 5.11 -6.54 1.84
CA PRO A 213 4.60 -5.73 0.75
C PRO A 213 5.67 -4.76 0.25
N GLN A 214 5.54 -4.21 -0.96
CA GLN A 214 6.51 -3.25 -1.48
C GLN A 214 6.69 -2.00 -0.58
N SER A 215 5.64 -1.65 0.17
CA SER A 215 5.61 -0.57 1.15
C SER A 215 6.15 -0.93 2.54
N PHE A 216 6.67 -2.16 2.72
CA PHE A 216 7.09 -2.75 4.00
C PHE A 216 7.82 -1.77 4.93
N ARG A 217 8.82 -1.04 4.41
CA ARG A 217 9.68 -0.13 5.19
C ARG A 217 8.92 0.98 5.94
N TYR A 218 7.72 1.34 5.49
CA TYR A 218 7.00 2.52 6.00
C TYR A 218 5.56 2.26 6.36
N ALA A 219 4.91 1.27 5.72
CA ALA A 219 3.55 0.89 6.04
C ALA A 219 3.47 0.21 7.41
N THR A 220 2.31 0.34 8.06
CA THR A 220 2.10 -0.11 9.43
C THR A 220 1.18 -1.32 9.53
N ILE A 221 1.27 -2.06 10.63
CA ILE A 221 0.44 -3.24 10.93
C ILE A 221 -1.06 -2.93 10.83
N GLY A 222 -1.52 -1.80 11.38
CA GLY A 222 -2.90 -1.37 11.26
C GLY A 222 -3.28 -0.98 9.83
N GLY A 223 -2.35 -0.39 9.08
CA GLY A 223 -2.55 -0.07 7.66
C GLY A 223 -2.71 -1.34 6.82
N PHE A 224 -1.87 -2.35 7.05
CA PHE A 224 -1.95 -3.65 6.38
C PHE A 224 -3.31 -4.32 6.57
N ALA A 225 -3.87 -4.27 7.79
CA ALA A 225 -5.21 -4.76 8.10
C ALA A 225 -6.29 -3.92 7.39
N ALA A 226 -6.21 -2.60 7.53
CA ALA A 226 -7.20 -1.68 7.00
C ALA A 226 -7.30 -1.70 5.46
N THR A 227 -6.26 -2.16 4.76
CA THR A 227 -6.21 -2.21 3.28
C THR A 227 -6.17 -3.63 2.71
N ARG A 228 -6.26 -4.69 3.54
CA ARG A 228 -6.04 -6.11 3.12
C ARG A 228 -4.77 -6.27 2.27
N SER A 229 -3.67 -5.70 2.74
CA SER A 229 -2.42 -5.69 1.95
C SER A 229 -1.91 -7.11 1.66
N SER A 230 -1.15 -7.26 0.58
CA SER A 230 -0.52 -8.53 0.19
C SER A 230 1.00 -8.37 0.18
N GLY A 231 1.69 -9.29 0.86
CA GLY A 231 3.16 -9.38 0.88
C GLY A 231 3.67 -10.31 -0.22
N GLN A 232 4.90 -10.11 -0.68
CA GLN A 232 5.49 -10.90 -1.78
C GLN A 232 5.59 -12.41 -1.46
N ASP A 233 5.62 -12.74 -0.17
CA ASP A 233 5.74 -14.08 0.39
C ASP A 233 4.37 -14.74 0.67
N SER A 234 3.27 -14.10 0.21
CA SER A 234 1.90 -14.54 0.53
C SER A 234 1.52 -15.91 -0.03
N SER A 235 2.26 -16.43 -1.03
CA SER A 235 2.04 -17.81 -1.50
C SER A 235 2.45 -18.84 -0.45
N GLY A 236 3.41 -18.52 0.43
CA GLY A 236 3.79 -19.37 1.56
C GLY A 236 3.09 -19.02 2.87
N HIS A 237 2.96 -17.73 3.18
CA HIS A 237 2.51 -17.28 4.51
C HIS A 237 1.06 -16.78 4.55
N GLY A 238 0.41 -16.63 3.39
CA GLY A 238 -0.92 -16.05 3.24
C GLY A 238 -0.87 -14.53 3.02
N ARG A 239 -1.99 -13.94 2.58
CA ARG A 239 -2.13 -12.48 2.62
C ARG A 239 -2.26 -11.99 4.05
N PHE A 240 -2.19 -10.68 4.26
CA PHE A 240 -2.28 -10.12 5.59
C PHE A 240 -3.60 -10.49 6.29
N ASP A 241 -4.72 -10.47 5.57
CA ASP A 241 -6.01 -10.87 6.09
C ASP A 241 -6.06 -12.36 6.49
N ASP A 242 -5.34 -13.24 5.80
CA ASP A 242 -5.21 -14.67 6.18
C ASP A 242 -4.37 -14.87 7.46
N MET A 243 -3.46 -13.92 7.74
CA MET A 243 -2.61 -13.93 8.93
C MET A 243 -3.36 -13.45 10.17
N VAL A 244 -4.38 -12.60 10.03
CA VAL A 244 -5.10 -11.98 11.16
C VAL A 244 -5.93 -13.00 11.94
N ARG A 245 -5.67 -13.09 13.25
CA ARG A 245 -6.38 -13.93 14.22
C ARG A 245 -7.29 -13.12 15.12
N GLY A 246 -7.04 -11.82 15.28
CA GLY A 246 -7.91 -10.93 16.05
C GLY A 246 -7.62 -9.46 15.82
N LEU A 247 -8.59 -8.61 16.17
CA LEU A 247 -8.53 -7.15 16.00
C LEU A 247 -9.09 -6.48 17.26
N ARG A 248 -8.40 -5.43 17.69
CA ARG A 248 -8.92 -4.46 18.67
C ARG A 248 -9.24 -3.17 17.91
N VAL A 249 -10.49 -2.74 17.97
CA VAL A 249 -10.99 -1.61 17.17
C VAL A 249 -11.80 -0.65 18.03
N VAL A 250 -11.49 0.64 17.95
CA VAL A 250 -12.24 1.72 18.60
C VAL A 250 -13.16 2.39 17.57
N THR A 251 -14.45 2.49 17.88
CA THR A 251 -15.44 3.20 17.06
C THR A 251 -16.11 4.30 17.89
N PRO A 252 -16.81 5.26 17.27
CA PRO A 252 -17.63 6.24 17.99
C PRO A 252 -18.69 5.62 18.91
N THR A 253 -19.09 4.37 18.68
CA THR A 253 -20.15 3.68 19.45
C THR A 253 -19.63 2.64 20.45
N GLY A 254 -18.32 2.35 20.46
CA GLY A 254 -17.72 1.47 21.44
C GLY A 254 -16.42 0.82 20.98
N VAL A 255 -15.87 -0.03 21.84
CA VAL A 255 -14.65 -0.79 21.55
C VAL A 255 -15.00 -2.25 21.27
N LEU A 256 -14.42 -2.80 20.20
CA LEU A 256 -14.59 -4.18 19.78
C LEU A 256 -13.30 -4.96 19.99
N ASP A 257 -13.45 -6.18 20.53
CA ASP A 257 -12.40 -7.18 20.66
C ASP A 257 -12.82 -8.42 19.88
N LEU A 258 -12.21 -8.59 18.71
CA LEU A 258 -12.62 -9.57 17.72
C LEU A 258 -11.57 -10.66 17.59
N GLY A 259 -12.02 -11.89 17.34
CA GLY A 259 -11.16 -13.06 17.26
C GLY A 259 -10.85 -13.66 18.63
N ARG A 260 -11.41 -14.85 18.88
CA ARG A 260 -11.28 -15.57 20.17
C ARG A 260 -10.50 -16.88 20.07
N ALA A 261 -10.47 -17.49 18.89
CA ALA A 261 -9.91 -18.82 18.65
C ALA A 261 -9.45 -18.91 17.19
N PRO A 262 -8.66 -19.92 16.82
CA PRO A 262 -8.13 -20.06 15.45
C PRO A 262 -9.20 -20.10 14.37
N ALA A 263 -10.39 -20.62 14.69
CA ALA A 263 -11.59 -20.62 13.86
C ALA A 263 -12.87 -20.58 14.72
N SER A 264 -13.95 -20.03 14.16
CA SER A 264 -15.26 -19.97 14.80
C SER A 264 -16.37 -20.08 13.76
N ALA A 265 -17.44 -20.79 14.10
CA ALA A 265 -18.68 -20.83 13.33
C ALA A 265 -19.81 -20.02 14.01
N ALA A 266 -19.46 -19.17 14.98
CA ALA A 266 -20.41 -18.37 15.75
C ALA A 266 -20.87 -17.13 14.97
N GLY A 267 -21.64 -17.35 13.90
CA GLY A 267 -22.18 -16.29 13.04
C GLY A 267 -21.15 -15.69 12.08
N PRO A 268 -21.49 -14.56 11.42
CA PRO A 268 -20.58 -13.84 10.53
C PRO A 268 -19.32 -13.38 11.26
N ASP A 269 -18.17 -13.52 10.61
CA ASP A 269 -16.90 -13.05 11.16
C ASP A 269 -16.77 -11.53 11.03
N LEU A 270 -16.96 -10.83 12.15
CA LEU A 270 -16.86 -9.38 12.17
C LEU A 270 -15.45 -8.86 11.86
N ARG A 271 -14.40 -9.70 11.95
CA ARG A 271 -13.05 -9.29 11.53
C ARG A 271 -13.04 -8.88 10.06
N GLU A 272 -13.77 -9.60 9.22
CA GLU A 272 -13.89 -9.33 7.78
C GLU A 272 -14.60 -8.00 7.47
N LEU A 273 -15.34 -7.43 8.43
CA LEU A 273 -15.88 -6.08 8.27
C LEU A 273 -14.79 -5.01 8.38
N PHE A 274 -13.80 -5.20 9.26
CA PHE A 274 -12.72 -4.23 9.52
C PHE A 274 -11.51 -4.44 8.61
N LEU A 275 -11.26 -5.67 8.15
CA LEU A 275 -10.23 -5.98 7.17
C LEU A 275 -10.63 -5.39 5.80
N GLY A 276 -9.93 -4.35 5.37
CA GLY A 276 -10.29 -3.59 4.17
C GLY A 276 -11.25 -2.43 4.41
N SER A 277 -11.50 -2.05 5.67
CA SER A 277 -12.41 -0.94 5.97
C SER A 277 -11.80 0.44 5.73
N GLU A 278 -10.48 0.52 5.50
CA GLU A 278 -9.75 1.77 5.22
C GLU A 278 -10.03 2.88 6.24
N GLY A 279 -10.18 2.53 7.53
CA GLY A 279 -10.53 3.48 8.58
C GLY A 279 -11.97 4.02 8.56
N ALA A 280 -12.82 3.58 7.63
CA ALA A 280 -14.22 4.03 7.53
C ALA A 280 -15.12 3.47 8.63
N PHE A 281 -14.79 2.33 9.23
CA PHE A 281 -15.61 1.68 10.25
C PHE A 281 -15.07 1.77 11.69
N GLY A 282 -13.82 2.19 11.85
CA GLY A 282 -13.19 2.28 13.16
C GLY A 282 -11.68 2.48 13.06
N VAL A 283 -11.06 2.68 14.22
CA VAL A 283 -9.62 2.82 14.39
C VAL A 283 -9.07 1.50 14.92
N ILE A 284 -8.34 0.76 14.09
CA ILE A 284 -7.66 -0.47 14.49
C ILE A 284 -6.47 -0.09 15.37
N THR A 285 -6.44 -0.54 16.62
CA THR A 285 -5.37 -0.21 17.60
C THR A 285 -4.41 -1.36 17.83
N ARG A 286 -4.87 -2.60 17.74
CA ARG A 286 -4.05 -3.81 17.83
C ARG A 286 -4.51 -4.87 16.84
N VAL A 287 -3.55 -5.66 16.36
CA VAL A 287 -3.78 -6.78 15.46
C VAL A 287 -3.11 -8.01 16.06
N ARG A 288 -3.89 -9.08 16.30
CA ARG A 288 -3.35 -10.40 16.63
C ARG A 288 -3.09 -11.14 15.33
N LEU A 289 -1.86 -11.56 15.11
CA LEU A 289 -1.37 -12.16 13.87
C LEU A 289 -0.77 -13.54 14.15
N ARG A 290 -0.97 -14.46 13.21
CA ARG A 290 -0.15 -15.67 13.14
C ARG A 290 1.28 -15.27 12.75
N VAL A 291 2.25 -15.80 13.48
CA VAL A 291 3.69 -15.66 13.26
C VAL A 291 4.32 -17.05 13.20
N HIS A 292 5.56 -17.15 12.72
CA HIS A 292 6.27 -18.42 12.64
C HIS A 292 7.74 -18.25 13.06
N PRO A 293 8.43 -19.35 13.45
CA PRO A 293 9.87 -19.29 13.65
C PRO A 293 10.59 -18.80 12.39
N VAL A 294 11.70 -18.09 12.57
CA VAL A 294 12.57 -17.69 11.45
C VAL A 294 12.97 -18.95 10.65
N PRO A 295 12.82 -18.96 9.32
CA PRO A 295 13.14 -20.13 8.51
C PRO A 295 14.64 -20.47 8.58
N ALA A 296 14.95 -21.76 8.71
CA ALA A 296 16.33 -22.22 8.80
C ALA A 296 17.09 -22.12 7.47
N VAL A 297 16.38 -22.25 6.35
CA VAL A 297 16.94 -22.24 5.00
C VAL A 297 16.05 -21.42 4.07
N ARG A 298 16.70 -20.67 3.18
CA ARG A 298 16.11 -20.01 2.00
C ARG A 298 16.79 -20.50 0.74
N SER A 299 16.03 -20.91 -0.26
CA SER A 299 16.54 -21.31 -1.59
C SER A 299 15.88 -20.50 -2.69
N TYR A 300 16.65 -20.17 -3.73
CA TYR A 300 16.30 -19.23 -4.77
C TYR A 300 16.49 -19.87 -6.13
N GLU A 301 15.55 -19.65 -7.04
CA GLU A 301 15.74 -20.00 -8.43
C GLU A 301 14.94 -19.09 -9.35
N ALA A 302 15.59 -18.60 -10.39
CA ALA A 302 14.99 -17.84 -11.47
C ALA A 302 14.85 -18.72 -12.72
N TRP A 303 13.89 -18.36 -13.56
CA TRP A 303 13.48 -19.13 -14.72
C TRP A 303 13.18 -18.21 -15.90
N SER A 304 13.52 -18.62 -17.10
CA SER A 304 13.01 -18.00 -18.33
C SER A 304 11.93 -18.86 -18.97
N PHE A 305 10.93 -18.19 -19.52
CA PHE A 305 9.88 -18.77 -20.36
C PHE A 305 9.84 -18.06 -21.71
N PRO A 306 9.45 -18.74 -22.81
CA PRO A 306 9.39 -18.12 -24.13
C PRO A 306 8.37 -16.98 -24.21
N ASP A 307 7.26 -17.10 -23.49
CA ASP A 307 6.17 -16.13 -23.47
C ASP A 307 5.38 -16.18 -22.14
N PHE A 308 4.59 -15.14 -21.91
CA PHE A 308 3.82 -14.97 -20.68
C PHE A 308 2.77 -16.06 -20.50
N ALA A 309 2.14 -16.53 -21.57
CA ALA A 309 1.10 -17.55 -21.51
C ALA A 309 1.67 -18.90 -21.02
N THR A 310 2.84 -19.28 -21.51
CA THR A 310 3.57 -20.49 -21.10
C THR A 310 3.98 -20.38 -19.64
N GLY A 311 4.58 -19.26 -19.24
CA GLY A 311 4.95 -19.02 -17.85
C GLY A 311 3.74 -19.03 -16.89
N ALA A 312 2.63 -18.39 -17.28
CA ALA A 312 1.42 -18.32 -16.46
C ALA A 312 0.80 -19.71 -16.28
N ALA A 313 0.78 -20.53 -17.33
CA ALA A 313 0.31 -21.91 -17.26
C ALA A 313 1.21 -22.77 -16.34
N ALA A 314 2.52 -22.55 -16.35
CA ALA A 314 3.46 -23.21 -15.45
C ALA A 314 3.23 -22.82 -13.99
N LEU A 315 3.08 -21.52 -13.71
CA LEU A 315 2.74 -20.98 -12.39
C LEU A 315 1.43 -21.57 -11.85
N ARG A 316 0.38 -21.61 -12.69
CA ARG A 316 -0.90 -22.26 -12.35
C ARG A 316 -0.69 -23.72 -11.97
N ALA A 317 0.07 -24.47 -12.78
CA ALA A 317 0.31 -25.89 -12.53
C ALA A 317 1.05 -26.12 -11.20
N VAL A 318 2.05 -25.30 -10.88
CA VAL A 318 2.75 -25.32 -9.59
C VAL A 318 1.76 -25.10 -8.44
N GLN A 319 0.94 -24.05 -8.55
CA GLN A 319 0.00 -23.69 -7.49
C GLN A 319 -1.08 -24.75 -7.27
N GLN A 320 -1.57 -25.38 -8.34
CA GLN A 320 -2.59 -26.43 -8.26
C GLN A 320 -2.06 -27.78 -7.76
N GLN A 321 -0.74 -27.99 -7.74
CA GLN A 321 -0.12 -29.18 -7.14
C GLN A 321 0.09 -29.07 -5.62
N GLY A 322 -0.05 -27.86 -5.04
CA GLY A 322 0.00 -27.65 -3.59
C GLY A 322 1.38 -27.77 -2.93
N ALA A 323 2.47 -27.76 -3.71
CA ALA A 323 3.85 -27.81 -3.21
C ALA A 323 4.71 -26.62 -3.70
N GLY A 324 4.06 -25.50 -4.01
CA GLY A 324 4.71 -24.31 -4.56
C GLY A 324 5.69 -23.62 -3.61
N PRO A 325 6.50 -22.69 -4.13
CA PRO A 325 7.43 -21.86 -3.36
C PRO A 325 6.70 -20.86 -2.43
N THR A 326 7.45 -20.23 -1.53
CA THR A 326 6.96 -19.14 -0.67
C THR A 326 6.73 -17.87 -1.50
N VAL A 327 7.59 -17.62 -2.49
CA VAL A 327 7.41 -16.58 -3.50
C VAL A 327 7.35 -17.22 -4.89
N ILE A 328 6.35 -16.87 -5.70
CA ILE A 328 6.35 -17.14 -7.13
C ILE A 328 5.82 -15.92 -7.89
N ARG A 329 6.60 -15.46 -8.86
CA ARG A 329 6.30 -14.26 -9.66
C ARG A 329 6.68 -14.53 -11.11
N LEU A 330 5.91 -13.97 -12.05
CA LEU A 330 6.23 -14.00 -13.47
C LEU A 330 6.09 -12.60 -14.08
N SER A 331 7.21 -12.05 -14.52
CA SER A 331 7.31 -10.81 -15.30
C SER A 331 7.03 -11.09 -16.77
N ASP A 332 6.24 -10.24 -17.42
CA ASP A 332 6.02 -10.34 -18.86
C ASP A 332 7.27 -9.92 -19.67
N GLU A 333 7.16 -10.05 -21.00
CA GLU A 333 8.25 -9.81 -21.92
C GLU A 333 8.76 -8.37 -21.84
N ALA A 334 7.83 -7.41 -21.71
CA ALA A 334 8.15 -6.00 -21.62
C ALA A 334 8.89 -5.67 -20.30
N GLU A 335 8.38 -6.15 -19.16
CA GLU A 335 9.04 -5.93 -17.86
C GLU A 335 10.41 -6.60 -17.83
N THR A 336 10.52 -7.81 -18.38
CA THR A 336 11.78 -8.56 -18.44
C THR A 336 12.82 -7.84 -19.29
N ALA A 337 12.43 -7.33 -20.47
CA ALA A 337 13.33 -6.58 -21.33
C ALA A 337 13.85 -5.29 -20.67
N VAL A 338 12.97 -4.55 -19.98
CA VAL A 338 13.36 -3.34 -19.25
C VAL A 338 14.33 -3.66 -18.12
N ASN A 339 14.05 -4.68 -17.31
CA ASN A 339 14.93 -5.08 -16.21
C ASN A 339 16.33 -5.49 -16.71
N LEU A 340 16.40 -6.21 -17.83
CA LEU A 340 17.68 -6.58 -18.46
C LEU A 340 18.46 -5.34 -18.92
N ALA A 341 17.79 -4.41 -19.61
CA ALA A 341 18.43 -3.18 -20.08
C ALA A 341 18.98 -2.30 -18.94
N MET A 342 18.33 -2.31 -17.76
CA MET A 342 18.82 -1.58 -16.59
C MET A 342 19.96 -2.29 -15.82
N THR A 343 20.19 -3.58 -16.07
CA THR A 343 21.13 -4.42 -15.30
C THR A 343 22.47 -4.62 -16.03
N ASP A 344 22.66 -4.10 -17.24
CA ASP A 344 23.88 -4.28 -18.04
C ASP A 344 25.12 -3.60 -17.41
N LYS A 345 25.71 -4.29 -16.42
CA LYS A 345 27.12 -4.27 -16.07
C LYS A 345 27.75 -5.60 -16.48
N ILE A 346 28.45 -5.58 -17.62
CA ILE A 346 29.60 -6.42 -18.02
C ILE A 346 29.43 -7.95 -17.84
N GLY A 347 29.15 -8.67 -18.94
CA GLY A 347 29.85 -9.92 -19.26
C GLY A 347 29.24 -11.27 -18.82
N GLY A 348 27.94 -11.38 -18.58
CA GLY A 348 27.24 -12.66 -18.36
C GLY A 348 26.40 -13.10 -19.56
N THR A 349 26.25 -14.42 -19.77
CA THR A 349 25.33 -15.01 -20.77
C THR A 349 23.94 -14.38 -20.67
N GLN A 350 23.59 -13.59 -21.68
CA GLN A 350 22.36 -12.81 -21.73
C GLN A 350 21.13 -13.73 -21.77
N VAL A 351 20.14 -13.45 -20.92
CA VAL A 351 18.78 -13.96 -21.10
C VAL A 351 18.23 -13.29 -22.36
N THR A 352 18.30 -13.98 -23.50
CA THR A 352 17.85 -13.46 -24.79
C THR A 352 16.32 -13.58 -24.89
N GLY A 353 15.61 -12.57 -24.38
CA GLY A 353 14.15 -12.42 -24.55
C GLY A 353 13.30 -13.38 -23.70
N GLY A 354 11.98 -13.18 -23.78
CA GLY A 354 10.98 -13.96 -23.04
C GLY A 354 10.60 -13.35 -21.70
N CYS A 355 10.02 -14.19 -20.83
CA CYS A 355 9.52 -13.82 -19.50
C CYS A 355 10.45 -14.33 -18.39
N LEU A 356 10.65 -13.54 -17.35
CA LEU A 356 11.39 -13.93 -16.14
C LEU A 356 10.42 -14.36 -15.04
N ALA A 357 10.62 -15.56 -14.49
CA ALA A 357 9.98 -15.96 -13.24
C ALA A 357 11.00 -16.09 -12.11
N VAL A 358 10.56 -15.78 -10.89
CA VAL A 358 11.35 -15.90 -9.65
C VAL A 358 10.62 -16.82 -8.69
N THR A 359 11.37 -17.74 -8.08
CA THR A 359 10.90 -18.63 -7.02
C THR A 359 11.79 -18.53 -5.80
N VAL A 360 11.19 -18.44 -4.61
CA VAL A 360 11.90 -18.46 -3.31
C VAL A 360 11.22 -19.46 -2.39
N PHE A 361 12.01 -20.33 -1.76
CA PHE A 361 11.54 -21.38 -0.86
C PHE A 361 12.09 -21.13 0.54
N GLU A 362 11.22 -21.20 1.54
CA GLU A 362 11.60 -21.05 2.94
C GLU A 362 11.14 -22.25 3.77
N GLY A 363 11.92 -22.58 4.80
CA GLY A 363 11.54 -23.57 5.81
C GLY A 363 12.75 -24.34 6.35
N THR A 364 12.51 -25.60 6.72
CA THR A 364 13.58 -26.56 7.02
C THR A 364 14.27 -27.03 5.73
N GLN A 365 15.49 -27.56 5.85
CA GLN A 365 16.23 -28.10 4.70
C GLN A 365 15.41 -29.16 3.92
N GLU A 366 14.73 -30.06 4.63
CA GLU A 366 13.91 -31.11 4.02
C GLU A 366 12.72 -30.54 3.24
N GLN A 367 11.99 -29.59 3.84
CA GLN A 367 10.84 -28.94 3.20
C GLN A 367 11.28 -28.14 1.96
N VAL A 368 12.37 -27.39 2.06
CA VAL A 368 12.91 -26.59 0.96
C VAL A 368 13.33 -27.50 -0.18
N THR A 369 14.12 -28.54 0.08
CA THR A 369 14.55 -29.50 -0.96
C THR A 369 13.34 -30.15 -1.65
N SER A 370 12.37 -30.65 -0.89
CA SER A 370 11.20 -31.33 -1.45
C SER A 370 10.32 -30.40 -2.32
N ARG A 371 10.02 -29.19 -1.83
CA ARG A 371 9.21 -28.20 -2.57
C ARG A 371 9.93 -27.69 -3.81
N HIS A 372 11.24 -27.46 -3.69
CA HIS A 372 12.11 -27.03 -4.78
C HIS A 372 12.13 -28.06 -5.90
N GLU A 373 12.42 -29.32 -5.62
CA GLU A 373 12.48 -30.40 -6.61
C GLU A 373 11.15 -30.59 -7.35
N ARG A 374 10.02 -30.57 -6.62
CA ARG A 374 8.68 -30.71 -7.22
C ARG A 374 8.34 -29.51 -8.11
N THR A 375 8.58 -28.30 -7.64
CA THR A 375 8.36 -27.08 -8.44
C THR A 375 9.24 -27.09 -9.68
N ARG A 376 10.53 -27.41 -9.53
CA ARG A 376 11.49 -27.53 -10.63
C ARG A 376 11.04 -28.51 -11.69
N ALA A 377 10.56 -29.69 -11.31
CA ALA A 377 10.05 -30.68 -12.27
C ALA A 377 8.87 -30.13 -13.10
N VAL A 378 7.95 -29.40 -12.47
CA VAL A 378 6.80 -28.78 -13.16
C VAL A 378 7.25 -27.68 -14.12
N LEU A 379 8.12 -26.78 -13.67
CA LEU A 379 8.58 -25.65 -14.49
C LEU A 379 9.39 -26.14 -15.69
N LEU A 380 10.26 -27.14 -15.52
CA LEU A 380 11.00 -27.78 -16.62
C LEU A 380 10.04 -28.46 -17.62
N ALA A 381 9.05 -29.22 -17.13
CA ALA A 381 8.07 -29.89 -18.00
C ALA A 381 7.20 -28.90 -18.79
N ALA A 382 6.99 -27.69 -18.26
CA ALA A 382 6.28 -26.61 -18.91
C ALA A 382 7.16 -25.77 -19.87
N GLY A 383 8.43 -26.15 -20.10
CA GLY A 383 9.33 -25.46 -21.01
C GLY A 383 10.13 -24.31 -20.39
N GLY A 384 10.13 -24.19 -19.06
CA GLY A 384 10.96 -23.23 -18.33
C GLY A 384 12.43 -23.63 -18.35
N VAL A 385 13.32 -22.65 -18.51
CA VAL A 385 14.77 -22.84 -18.42
C VAL A 385 15.29 -22.18 -17.15
N SER A 386 16.00 -22.93 -16.32
CA SER A 386 16.61 -22.40 -15.10
C SER A 386 17.72 -21.40 -15.40
N LEU A 387 17.69 -20.26 -14.73
CA LEU A 387 18.71 -19.21 -14.76
C LEU A 387 19.58 -19.19 -13.51
N GLY A 388 19.40 -20.15 -12.59
CA GLY A 388 20.11 -20.20 -11.31
C GLY A 388 19.53 -19.22 -10.27
N GLU A 389 20.25 -19.02 -9.17
CA GLU A 389 19.75 -18.24 -8.03
C GLU A 389 19.94 -16.72 -8.17
N GLU A 390 20.96 -16.27 -8.91
CA GLU A 390 21.37 -14.86 -8.93
C GLU A 390 20.27 -13.87 -9.32
N PRO A 391 19.45 -14.10 -10.39
CA PRO A 391 18.39 -13.16 -10.73
C PRO A 391 17.29 -13.08 -9.65
N ALA A 392 17.02 -14.19 -8.97
CA ALA A 392 16.06 -14.23 -7.86
C ALA A 392 16.59 -13.49 -6.63
N ARG A 393 17.87 -13.63 -6.29
CA ARG A 393 18.53 -12.87 -5.22
C ARG A 393 18.58 -11.37 -5.54
N ALA A 394 18.91 -11.00 -6.77
CA ALA A 394 18.93 -9.62 -7.22
C ALA A 394 17.54 -8.97 -7.14
N TRP A 395 16.51 -9.70 -7.57
CA TRP A 395 15.11 -9.28 -7.40
C TRP A 395 14.77 -9.06 -5.92
N GLU A 396 15.08 -10.01 -5.04
CA GLU A 396 14.79 -9.90 -3.61
C GLU A 396 15.47 -8.68 -2.98
N HIS A 397 16.75 -8.45 -3.31
CA HIS A 397 17.48 -7.28 -2.82
C HIS A 397 16.89 -5.95 -3.32
N GLY A 398 16.39 -5.93 -4.56
CA GLY A 398 15.85 -4.75 -5.22
C GLY A 398 14.37 -4.45 -4.96
N ARG A 399 13.62 -5.38 -4.36
CA ARG A 399 12.14 -5.40 -4.35
C ARG A 399 11.46 -4.16 -3.75
N PHE A 400 12.17 -3.40 -2.92
CA PHE A 400 11.66 -2.16 -2.28
C PHE A 400 12.11 -0.86 -2.97
N ASN A 401 12.84 -0.93 -4.09
CA ASN A 401 13.45 0.25 -4.71
C ASN A 401 12.59 0.90 -5.80
N ALA A 402 11.59 0.19 -6.36
CA ALA A 402 10.81 0.71 -7.50
C ALA A 402 10.10 2.06 -7.23
N PRO A 403 9.55 2.33 -6.04
CA PRO A 403 8.95 3.64 -5.78
C PRO A 403 9.95 4.80 -5.79
N TYR A 404 11.24 4.57 -5.47
CA TYR A 404 12.30 5.58 -5.64
C TYR A 404 12.57 5.85 -7.12
N LEU A 405 12.58 4.81 -7.96
CA LEU A 405 12.75 4.95 -9.40
C LEU A 405 11.59 5.75 -10.01
N ARG A 406 10.35 5.52 -9.57
CA ARG A 406 9.18 6.30 -9.98
C ARG A 406 9.39 7.80 -9.73
N ASP A 407 9.90 8.20 -8.58
CA ASP A 407 10.09 9.62 -8.26
C ASP A 407 11.15 10.28 -9.17
N SER A 408 12.20 9.55 -9.53
CA SER A 408 13.19 9.98 -10.52
C SER A 408 12.59 10.07 -11.93
N LEU A 409 11.74 9.13 -12.32
CA LEU A 409 10.99 9.16 -13.59
C LEU A 409 10.05 10.37 -13.66
N LEU A 410 9.29 10.64 -12.59
CA LEU A 410 8.40 11.80 -12.50
C LEU A 410 9.17 13.11 -12.64
N THR A 411 10.38 13.19 -12.08
CA THR A 411 11.25 14.36 -12.20
C THR A 411 11.82 14.52 -13.62
N ALA A 412 12.06 13.42 -14.34
CA ALA A 412 12.49 13.44 -15.73
C ALA A 412 11.35 13.76 -16.74
N GLY A 413 10.12 14.03 -16.27
CA GLY A 413 8.96 14.30 -17.11
C GLY A 413 8.27 13.04 -17.64
N ALA A 414 8.54 11.87 -17.05
CA ALA A 414 7.79 10.65 -17.33
C ALA A 414 6.59 10.54 -16.37
N LEU A 415 5.43 10.18 -16.88
CA LEU A 415 4.35 9.63 -16.07
C LEU A 415 4.76 8.19 -15.72
N CYS A 416 4.75 7.84 -14.43
CA CYS A 416 5.02 6.48 -13.97
C CYS A 416 4.05 6.13 -12.86
N GLU A 417 3.26 5.08 -13.02
CA GLU A 417 2.32 4.63 -12.00
C GLU A 417 2.05 3.12 -12.13
N THR A 418 1.48 2.57 -11.07
CA THR A 418 1.10 1.17 -10.98
C THR A 418 -0.37 0.99 -10.66
N LEU A 419 -0.96 -0.08 -11.16
CA LEU A 419 -2.29 -0.54 -10.78
C LEU A 419 -2.33 -2.06 -10.78
N GLU A 420 -3.33 -2.63 -10.14
CA GLU A 420 -3.39 -4.06 -9.89
C GLU A 420 -4.83 -4.55 -9.84
N THR A 421 -5.01 -5.82 -10.18
CA THR A 421 -6.30 -6.51 -10.19
C THR A 421 -6.04 -8.00 -9.99
N ALA A 422 -7.10 -8.80 -9.89
CA ALA A 422 -7.01 -10.26 -9.91
C ALA A 422 -8.20 -10.87 -10.64
N THR A 423 -8.01 -12.07 -11.16
CA THR A 423 -9.07 -12.86 -11.78
C THR A 423 -8.75 -14.36 -11.72
N THR A 424 -9.68 -15.17 -12.20
CA THR A 424 -9.51 -16.61 -12.35
C THR A 424 -8.47 -16.94 -13.42
N TRP A 425 -7.86 -18.12 -13.32
CA TRP A 425 -6.89 -18.57 -14.33
C TRP A 425 -7.44 -18.58 -15.77
N SER A 426 -8.74 -18.83 -15.94
CA SER A 426 -9.42 -18.80 -17.25
C SER A 426 -9.63 -17.38 -17.80
N GLY A 427 -9.69 -16.36 -16.93
CA GLY A 427 -9.87 -14.96 -17.33
C GLY A 427 -8.56 -14.18 -17.47
N LEU A 428 -7.42 -14.75 -17.07
CA LEU A 428 -6.16 -14.03 -16.89
C LEU A 428 -5.68 -13.33 -18.18
N ASP A 429 -5.67 -14.04 -19.30
CA ASP A 429 -5.23 -13.51 -20.60
C ASP A 429 -6.15 -12.41 -21.14
N THR A 430 -7.47 -12.64 -21.03
CA THR A 430 -8.49 -11.66 -21.41
C THR A 430 -8.35 -10.38 -20.59
N LEU A 431 -8.16 -10.50 -19.27
CA LEU A 431 -7.99 -9.36 -18.39
C LEU A 431 -6.70 -8.60 -18.69
N LYS A 432 -5.55 -9.29 -18.83
CA LYS A 432 -4.28 -8.66 -19.20
C LYS A 432 -4.42 -7.84 -20.48
N THR A 433 -4.98 -8.45 -21.52
CA THR A 433 -5.15 -7.83 -22.84
C THR A 433 -6.06 -6.61 -22.76
N ALA A 434 -7.21 -6.72 -22.07
CA ALA A 434 -8.18 -5.63 -21.95
C ALA A 434 -7.58 -4.41 -21.22
N VAL A 435 -6.91 -4.64 -20.09
CA VAL A 435 -6.31 -3.56 -19.29
C VAL A 435 -5.15 -2.90 -20.01
N THR A 436 -4.24 -3.70 -20.61
CA THR A 436 -3.13 -3.16 -21.41
C THR A 436 -3.64 -2.31 -22.57
N GLY A 437 -4.63 -2.81 -23.32
CA GLY A 437 -5.22 -2.10 -24.46
C GLY A 437 -5.92 -0.80 -24.05
N ALA A 438 -6.65 -0.79 -22.94
CA ALA A 438 -7.33 0.39 -22.41
C ALA A 438 -6.34 1.48 -22.00
N LEU A 439 -5.27 1.12 -21.27
CA LEU A 439 -4.21 2.04 -20.86
C LEU A 439 -3.50 2.66 -22.06
N GLN A 440 -3.06 1.83 -23.01
CA GLN A 440 -2.36 2.29 -24.20
C GLN A 440 -3.24 3.19 -25.07
N THR A 441 -4.52 2.85 -25.22
CA THR A 441 -5.47 3.65 -26.01
C THR A 441 -5.69 5.01 -25.37
N ALA A 442 -6.03 5.04 -24.07
CA ALA A 442 -6.31 6.29 -23.35
C ALA A 442 -5.10 7.24 -23.33
N LEU A 443 -3.89 6.72 -23.09
CA LEU A 443 -2.68 7.54 -23.08
C LEU A 443 -2.33 8.07 -24.48
N ARG A 444 -2.50 7.25 -25.52
CA ARG A 444 -2.26 7.66 -26.92
C ARG A 444 -3.25 8.72 -27.39
N GLU A 445 -4.52 8.62 -27.00
CA GLU A 445 -5.52 9.66 -27.26
C GLU A 445 -5.18 10.99 -26.56
N GLY A 446 -4.54 10.92 -25.39
CA GLY A 446 -3.92 12.06 -24.70
C GLY A 446 -2.58 12.53 -25.29
N GLY A 447 -2.12 11.95 -26.40
CA GLY A 447 -0.88 12.32 -27.09
C GLY A 447 0.40 11.78 -26.48
N SER A 448 0.32 10.73 -25.64
CA SER A 448 1.47 10.04 -25.07
C SER A 448 1.56 8.60 -25.57
N GLU A 449 2.69 8.26 -26.17
CA GLU A 449 3.10 6.86 -26.27
C GLU A 449 3.33 6.30 -24.87
N SER A 450 3.15 4.98 -24.70
CA SER A 450 3.28 4.35 -23.40
C SER A 450 3.86 2.94 -23.46
N LEU A 451 4.63 2.62 -22.43
CA LEU A 451 5.07 1.28 -22.11
C LEU A 451 4.20 0.76 -20.97
N VAL A 452 3.45 -0.31 -21.22
CA VAL A 452 2.66 -1.01 -20.22
C VAL A 452 3.29 -2.37 -19.97
N MET A 453 3.87 -2.53 -18.79
CA MET A 453 4.46 -3.76 -18.30
C MET A 453 3.47 -4.46 -17.36
N CYS A 454 3.53 -5.79 -17.29
CA CYS A 454 2.65 -6.55 -16.42
C CYS A 454 3.39 -7.74 -15.80
N HIS A 455 3.00 -8.12 -14.59
CA HIS A 455 3.46 -9.36 -13.99
C HIS A 455 2.37 -10.03 -13.16
N ILE A 456 2.50 -11.36 -13.03
CA ILE A 456 1.80 -12.10 -11.99
C ILE A 456 2.53 -11.86 -10.68
N SER A 457 1.89 -11.12 -9.77
CA SER A 457 2.45 -10.77 -8.45
C SER A 457 2.13 -11.82 -7.39
N HIS A 458 0.95 -12.43 -7.47
CA HIS A 458 0.46 -13.43 -6.52
C HIS A 458 -0.31 -14.53 -7.26
N THR A 459 -0.24 -15.75 -6.74
CA THR A 459 -0.96 -16.91 -7.30
C THR A 459 -1.88 -17.55 -6.28
N TYR A 460 -3.02 -18.03 -6.76
CA TYR A 460 -4.04 -18.73 -6.01
C TYR A 460 -4.37 -20.05 -6.71
N PRO A 461 -4.91 -21.05 -5.99
CA PRO A 461 -5.36 -22.29 -6.64
C PRO A 461 -6.32 -22.04 -7.81
N THR A 462 -7.13 -20.98 -7.72
CA THR A 462 -8.20 -20.65 -8.67
C THR A 462 -7.91 -19.43 -9.55
N GLY A 463 -6.86 -18.65 -9.28
CA GLY A 463 -6.58 -17.42 -10.02
C GLY A 463 -5.22 -16.81 -9.74
N ALA A 464 -5.02 -15.58 -10.19
CA ALA A 464 -3.79 -14.83 -9.97
C ALA A 464 -4.06 -13.31 -9.95
N SER A 465 -3.18 -12.58 -9.28
CA SER A 465 -3.13 -11.12 -9.37
C SER A 465 -2.24 -10.70 -10.54
N LEU A 466 -2.72 -9.73 -11.31
CA LEU A 466 -1.95 -9.02 -12.32
C LEU A 466 -1.61 -7.63 -11.79
N TYR A 467 -0.35 -7.26 -11.90
CA TYR A 467 0.16 -5.95 -11.51
C TYR A 467 0.77 -5.27 -12.71
N PHE A 468 0.33 -4.05 -12.99
CA PHE A 468 0.72 -3.28 -14.15
C PHE A 468 1.61 -2.13 -13.71
N THR A 469 2.66 -1.87 -14.50
CA THR A 469 3.47 -0.64 -14.40
C THR A 469 3.37 0.08 -15.72
N VAL A 470 2.99 1.36 -15.65
CA VAL A 470 2.73 2.19 -16.82
C VAL A 470 3.74 3.33 -16.84
N VAL A 471 4.44 3.47 -17.95
CA VAL A 471 5.39 4.57 -18.19
C VAL A 471 5.01 5.28 -19.48
N GLY A 472 4.93 6.61 -19.45
CA GLY A 472 4.66 7.45 -20.62
C GLY A 472 5.25 8.84 -20.44
N ALA A 473 5.14 9.71 -21.45
CA ALA A 473 5.50 11.11 -21.29
C ALA A 473 4.38 11.88 -20.57
N GLN A 474 4.76 12.83 -19.72
CA GLN A 474 3.83 13.81 -19.17
C GLN A 474 3.34 14.72 -20.30
N LYS A 475 2.01 14.85 -20.45
CA LYS A 475 1.36 15.71 -21.45
C LYS A 475 0.23 16.50 -20.81
N GLY A 476 0.04 17.75 -21.23
CA GLY A 476 -1.02 18.61 -20.70
C GLY A 476 -0.93 18.74 -19.18
N ASP A 477 -2.04 18.51 -18.48
CA ASP A 477 -2.05 18.23 -17.04
C ASP A 477 -1.83 16.71 -16.82
N PRO A 478 -0.67 16.28 -16.28
CA PRO A 478 -0.37 14.87 -16.09
C PRO A 478 -1.29 14.16 -15.09
N ALA A 479 -1.90 14.92 -14.16
CA ALA A 479 -2.87 14.37 -13.21
C ALA A 479 -4.19 14.04 -13.91
N GLU A 480 -4.67 14.91 -14.80
CA GLU A 480 -5.85 14.64 -15.64
C GLU A 480 -5.56 13.50 -16.63
N GLN A 481 -4.38 13.50 -17.27
CA GLN A 481 -3.90 12.44 -18.16
C GLN A 481 -3.98 11.07 -17.49
N TRP A 482 -3.42 10.95 -16.28
CA TRP A 482 -3.45 9.69 -15.55
C TRP A 482 -4.86 9.33 -15.06
N SER A 483 -5.64 10.30 -14.60
CA SER A 483 -7.00 10.06 -14.13
C SER A 483 -7.90 9.47 -15.24
N ALA A 484 -7.74 9.95 -16.48
CA ALA A 484 -8.43 9.40 -17.64
C ALA A 484 -7.98 7.96 -17.95
N ALA A 485 -6.67 7.70 -17.96
CA ALA A 485 -6.12 6.37 -18.21
C ALA A 485 -6.53 5.35 -17.13
N LYS A 486 -6.49 5.75 -15.85
CA LYS A 486 -6.90 4.91 -14.72
C LYS A 486 -8.40 4.60 -14.78
N ARG A 487 -9.24 5.55 -15.21
CA ARG A 487 -10.67 5.29 -15.44
C ARG A 487 -10.90 4.26 -16.54
N ALA A 488 -10.25 4.44 -17.69
CA ALA A 488 -10.34 3.47 -18.80
C ALA A 488 -9.88 2.07 -18.37
N ALA A 489 -8.80 1.99 -17.58
CA ALA A 489 -8.33 0.73 -17.01
C ALA A 489 -9.34 0.10 -16.04
N GLY A 490 -9.92 0.89 -15.13
CA GLY A 490 -10.96 0.43 -14.20
C GLY A 490 -12.19 -0.12 -14.92
N ASP A 491 -12.68 0.59 -15.94
CA ASP A 491 -13.80 0.14 -16.77
C ASP A 491 -13.47 -1.19 -17.49
N ALA A 492 -12.24 -1.32 -18.01
CA ALA A 492 -11.77 -2.56 -18.64
C ALA A 492 -11.64 -3.72 -17.65
N ILE A 493 -11.17 -3.47 -16.42
CA ILE A 493 -11.09 -4.49 -15.35
C ILE A 493 -12.48 -5.06 -15.08
N MET A 494 -13.46 -4.20 -14.83
CA MET A 494 -14.81 -4.64 -14.50
C MET A 494 -15.49 -5.34 -15.67
N ALA A 495 -15.31 -4.85 -16.89
CA ALA A 495 -15.86 -5.47 -18.11
C ALA A 495 -15.26 -6.86 -18.39
N ALA A 496 -13.99 -7.08 -18.04
CA ALA A 496 -13.29 -8.36 -18.21
C ALA A 496 -13.48 -9.32 -17.02
N GLY A 497 -14.26 -8.94 -15.99
CA GLY A 497 -14.55 -9.79 -14.83
C GLY A 497 -13.37 -9.93 -13.85
N GLY A 498 -12.50 -8.93 -13.77
CA GLY A 498 -11.54 -8.81 -12.68
C GLY A 498 -12.14 -8.10 -11.46
N THR A 499 -11.52 -8.25 -10.29
CA THR A 499 -11.80 -7.39 -9.12
C THR A 499 -11.16 -6.02 -9.31
N ILE A 500 -11.83 -4.93 -8.91
CA ILE A 500 -11.29 -3.57 -9.09
C ILE A 500 -9.95 -3.35 -8.37
N SER A 501 -9.71 -4.09 -7.29
CA SER A 501 -8.44 -4.09 -6.57
C SER A 501 -8.19 -5.47 -5.96
N HIS A 502 -6.93 -5.87 -5.87
CA HIS A 502 -6.51 -7.06 -5.14
C HIS A 502 -5.79 -6.73 -3.82
N HIS A 503 -5.04 -5.63 -3.74
CA HIS A 503 -4.34 -5.24 -2.50
C HIS A 503 -4.03 -3.74 -2.33
N HIS A 504 -4.35 -2.88 -3.31
CA HIS A 504 -4.25 -1.43 -3.14
C HIS A 504 -5.39 -0.83 -2.29
N ALA A 505 -6.49 -1.58 -2.12
CA ALA A 505 -7.77 -1.18 -1.54
C ALA A 505 -8.59 -0.26 -2.44
N VAL A 506 -9.66 0.32 -1.90
CA VAL A 506 -10.65 1.08 -2.67
C VAL A 506 -10.34 2.57 -2.68
N GLY A 507 -10.16 3.14 -1.49
CA GLY A 507 -9.91 4.55 -1.27
C GLY A 507 -10.95 5.45 -1.93
N THR A 508 -10.49 6.59 -2.45
CA THR A 508 -11.28 7.46 -3.35
C THR A 508 -11.20 6.99 -4.80
N ASP A 509 -10.07 6.39 -5.16
CA ASP A 509 -9.72 6.11 -6.55
C ASP A 509 -10.58 5.03 -7.16
N HIS A 510 -10.82 3.91 -6.46
CA HIS A 510 -11.60 2.78 -6.98
C HIS A 510 -13.06 2.79 -6.52
N ARG A 511 -13.43 3.72 -5.63
CA ARG A 511 -14.81 3.91 -5.15
C ARG A 511 -15.86 3.96 -6.27
N PRO A 512 -15.62 4.59 -7.43
CA PRO A 512 -16.61 4.62 -8.51
C PRO A 512 -17.10 3.26 -9.01
N TRP A 513 -16.31 2.19 -8.87
CA TRP A 513 -16.67 0.84 -9.33
C TRP A 513 -17.23 -0.07 -8.23
N MET A 514 -17.29 0.39 -6.99
CA MET A 514 -17.73 -0.45 -5.86
C MET A 514 -19.17 -0.96 -6.02
N GLU A 515 -20.08 -0.16 -6.58
CA GLU A 515 -21.45 -0.65 -6.83
C GLU A 515 -21.45 -1.80 -7.85
N GLN A 516 -20.57 -1.77 -8.85
CA GLN A 516 -20.42 -2.85 -9.82
C GLN A 516 -19.73 -4.08 -9.21
N GLU A 517 -18.79 -3.89 -8.29
CA GLU A 517 -18.04 -4.95 -7.60
C GLU A 517 -18.94 -5.78 -6.65
N ILE A 518 -19.73 -5.13 -5.79
CA ILE A 518 -20.50 -5.81 -4.73
C ILE A 518 -22.02 -5.68 -4.86
N GLY A 519 -22.50 -4.98 -5.89
CA GLY A 519 -23.92 -4.72 -6.13
C GLY A 519 -24.52 -3.68 -5.18
N GLU A 520 -25.66 -3.11 -5.58
CA GLU A 520 -26.40 -2.09 -4.81
C GLU A 520 -26.74 -2.57 -3.38
N LEU A 521 -27.14 -3.84 -3.22
CA LEU A 521 -27.42 -4.40 -1.91
C LEU A 521 -26.16 -4.48 -1.02
N GLY A 522 -25.01 -4.83 -1.61
CA GLY A 522 -23.72 -4.81 -0.91
C GLY A 522 -23.37 -3.41 -0.40
N VAL A 523 -23.54 -2.40 -1.25
CA VAL A 523 -23.33 -0.99 -0.87
C VAL A 523 -24.25 -0.59 0.29
N ARG A 524 -25.53 -0.99 0.27
CA ARG A 524 -26.46 -0.72 1.38
C ARG A 524 -26.04 -1.41 2.68
N ILE A 525 -25.47 -2.61 2.62
CA ILE A 525 -24.93 -3.29 3.80
C ILE A 525 -23.77 -2.49 4.38
N LEU A 526 -22.81 -2.04 3.55
CA LEU A 526 -21.69 -1.21 4.02
C LEU A 526 -22.17 0.11 4.66
N ARG A 527 -23.18 0.76 4.06
CA ARG A 527 -23.81 1.95 4.64
C ARG A 527 -24.46 1.68 5.99
N ALA A 528 -25.22 0.59 6.13
CA ALA A 528 -25.84 0.23 7.40
C ALA A 528 -24.79 -0.06 8.51
N VAL A 529 -23.68 -0.72 8.15
CA VAL A 529 -22.54 -0.93 9.07
C VAL A 529 -21.92 0.41 9.45
N LYS A 530 -21.66 1.30 8.49
CA LYS A 530 -21.15 2.65 8.72
C LYS A 530 -22.03 3.45 9.69
N GLU A 531 -23.33 3.49 9.44
CA GLU A 531 -24.31 4.20 10.26
C GLU A 531 -24.37 3.66 11.69
N THR A 532 -24.15 2.36 11.88
CA THR A 532 -24.15 1.73 13.21
C THR A 532 -22.86 2.01 13.98
N LEU A 533 -21.70 1.93 13.32
CA LEU A 533 -20.40 2.09 13.97
C LEU A 533 -20.01 3.56 14.14
N ASP A 534 -20.47 4.41 13.23
CA ASP A 534 -20.18 5.85 13.18
C ASP A 534 -21.44 6.63 12.75
N PRO A 535 -22.40 6.83 13.66
CA PRO A 535 -23.67 7.51 13.37
C PRO A 535 -23.50 8.97 12.92
N ALA A 536 -22.42 9.62 13.34
CA ALA A 536 -22.10 10.99 12.92
C ALA A 536 -21.45 11.04 11.52
N GLY A 537 -20.89 9.92 11.05
CA GLY A 537 -20.23 9.79 9.75
C GLY A 537 -18.81 10.37 9.69
N ILE A 538 -18.17 10.64 10.84
CA ILE A 538 -16.90 11.35 10.93
C ILE A 538 -15.68 10.55 10.44
N LEU A 539 -15.72 9.22 10.48
CA LEU A 539 -14.57 8.37 10.19
C LEU A 539 -14.31 8.25 8.68
N ASN A 540 -13.16 8.74 8.24
CA ASN A 540 -12.63 8.72 6.89
C ASN A 540 -13.67 8.93 5.76
N PRO A 541 -14.39 10.07 5.75
CA PRO A 541 -15.47 10.29 4.80
C PRO A 541 -14.96 10.28 3.35
N GLY A 542 -15.80 9.75 2.46
CA GLY A 542 -15.56 9.70 1.02
C GLY A 542 -14.70 8.54 0.53
N LYS A 543 -14.31 7.60 1.39
CA LYS A 543 -13.56 6.37 1.03
C LYS A 543 -14.48 5.16 1.11
N LEU A 544 -14.15 4.10 0.35
CA LEU A 544 -14.79 2.78 0.33
C LEU A 544 -16.26 2.76 -0.13
N ILE A 545 -17.13 3.57 0.49
CA ILE A 545 -18.58 3.54 0.31
C ILE A 545 -18.98 4.61 -0.73
N PRO A 546 -19.59 4.22 -1.87
CA PRO A 546 -20.12 5.14 -2.88
C PRO A 546 -21.12 6.16 -2.37
#